data_AF-A0A7S0FD28-F1
#
_entry.id   AF-A0A7S0FD28-F1
#
_cell.length_a   1.000
_cell.length_b   1.000
_cell.length_c   1.000
_cell.angle_alpha   90.00
_cell.angle_beta   90.00
_cell.angle_gamma   90.00
#
_symmetry.space_group_name_H-M   'P 1'
#
loop_
_entity.id
_entity.type
_entity.pdbx_description
1 polymer ?
#
loop_
_entity_poly.entity_id
_entity_poly.type
_entity_poly.pdbx_seq_one_letter_code
_entity_poly.pdbx_strand_id
1 'polypeptide(L)'
;DADRISGTADPMGMLKVLRYAKVARMMKVLRVLKLGSLMQMVEEKMVAAQSMTVAFQLLKMTVVMLIISHNVACAWYAVAIFVEDEPTTWLKAQGLDEASEVRQYVAAFYFAITTGTTVGYGDIHPENTIEQVVTVFVLVLSVAYIGQFLARVSQMISSLKQFEAQMAQAKRDALLFMKKRAVPKELQYKVLRYIEHVFETDAVTGLDEKIMNLLSESLKNQLALAVTGNVLKQFPLFEDVEEAFLTAICQVCRTQRAGVGDTMVAEEQVAHEMFWVVRGEAAVMRLGRQVGGLRVGDWFGELS
;
A
#
# COMPACT_ATOMS: atom_id res chain seq x y z
N ASP A 1 -47.50 59.22 26.33
CA ASP A 1 -46.46 58.81 25.36
C ASP A 1 -45.65 57.62 25.86
N ALA A 2 -46.33 56.49 25.94
CA ALA A 2 -45.72 55.18 25.96
C ALA A 2 -45.79 54.69 24.52
N ASP A 3 -44.66 54.69 23.82
CA ASP A 3 -44.35 53.76 22.72
C ASP A 3 -42.91 54.02 22.26
N ARG A 4 -42.00 53.53 23.09
CA ARG A 4 -40.60 53.28 22.75
C ARG A 4 -40.41 51.77 22.85
N ILE A 5 -39.79 51.19 21.83
CA ILE A 5 -39.23 49.83 21.75
C ILE A 5 -40.22 48.74 21.28
N SER A 6 -40.44 48.68 19.97
CA SER A 6 -40.63 47.41 19.26
C SER A 6 -39.49 47.22 18.26
N GLY A 7 -38.34 46.78 18.77
CA GLY A 7 -37.29 46.19 17.93
C GLY A 7 -37.78 44.84 17.44
N THR A 8 -38.67 44.81 16.45
CA THR A 8 -39.02 43.58 15.75
C THR A 8 -37.79 43.16 14.96
N ALA A 9 -37.09 42.14 15.46
CA ALA A 9 -36.05 41.45 14.71
C ALA A 9 -36.63 41.09 13.34
N ASP A 10 -36.01 41.57 12.27
CA ASP A 10 -36.42 41.29 10.91
C ASP A 10 -36.48 39.75 10.71
N PRO A 11 -37.67 39.16 10.54
CA PRO A 11 -37.84 37.71 10.44
C PRO A 11 -37.06 37.14 9.24
N MET A 12 -36.82 37.95 8.20
CA MET A 12 -36.03 37.58 7.03
C MET A 12 -34.54 37.46 7.38
N GLY A 13 -34.01 38.39 8.18
CA GLY A 13 -32.64 38.33 8.69
C GLY A 13 -32.40 37.15 9.62
N MET A 14 -33.38 36.81 10.47
CA MET A 14 -33.26 35.68 11.40
C MET A 14 -33.24 34.33 10.69
N LEU A 15 -34.00 34.16 9.60
CA LEU A 15 -33.98 32.96 8.77
C LEU A 15 -32.63 32.77 8.05
N LYS A 16 -32.04 33.87 7.54
CA LYS A 16 -30.70 33.87 6.93
C LYS A 16 -29.63 33.45 7.93
N VAL A 17 -29.65 33.99 9.16
CA VAL A 17 -28.71 33.61 10.23
C VAL A 17 -28.79 32.13 10.58
N LEU A 18 -30.00 31.56 10.64
CA LEU A 18 -30.19 30.12 10.91
C LEU A 18 -29.64 29.24 9.78
N ARG A 19 -29.84 29.63 8.52
CA ARG A 19 -29.29 28.93 7.35
C ARG A 19 -27.75 28.98 7.34
N TYR A 20 -27.14 30.15 7.62
CA TYR A 20 -25.69 30.28 7.73
C TYR A 20 -25.09 29.46 8.89
N ALA A 21 -25.75 29.46 10.06
CA ALA A 21 -25.32 28.65 11.20
C ALA A 21 -25.41 27.13 10.92
N LYS A 22 -26.32 26.70 10.04
CA LYS A 22 -26.46 25.30 9.61
C LYS A 22 -25.31 24.90 8.67
N VAL A 23 -25.00 25.71 7.66
CA VAL A 23 -23.85 25.51 6.76
C VAL A 23 -22.54 25.49 7.54
N ALA A 24 -22.34 26.44 8.46
CA ALA A 24 -21.14 26.51 9.29
C ALA A 24 -20.97 25.27 10.19
N ARG A 25 -22.08 24.65 10.63
CA ARG A 25 -22.05 23.38 11.36
C ARG A 25 -21.66 22.20 10.45
N MET A 26 -22.14 22.16 9.22
CA MET A 26 -21.78 21.11 8.25
C MET A 26 -20.30 21.17 7.87
N MET A 27 -19.73 22.37 7.75
CA MET A 27 -18.29 22.58 7.51
C MET A 27 -17.40 22.04 8.66
N LYS A 28 -17.95 21.75 9.86
CA LYS A 28 -17.18 21.12 10.95
C LYS A 28 -16.77 19.68 10.62
N VAL A 29 -17.37 19.04 9.60
CA VAL A 29 -16.96 17.71 9.11
C VAL A 29 -15.51 17.71 8.61
N LEU A 30 -14.93 18.86 8.23
CA LEU A 30 -13.49 18.99 7.95
C LEU A 30 -12.60 18.62 9.14
N ARG A 31 -13.11 18.65 10.38
CA ARG A 31 -12.37 18.18 11.56
C ARG A 31 -12.14 16.67 11.53
N VAL A 32 -12.93 15.90 10.79
CA VAL A 32 -12.74 14.45 10.61
C VAL A 32 -11.43 14.17 9.85
N LEU A 33 -10.96 15.08 8.98
CA LEU A 33 -9.65 14.95 8.34
C LEU A 33 -8.50 15.01 9.37
N LYS A 34 -8.72 15.65 10.53
CA LYS A 34 -7.75 15.69 11.63
C LYS A 34 -7.65 14.39 12.42
N LEU A 35 -8.59 13.44 12.24
CA LEU A 35 -8.46 12.07 12.75
C LEU A 35 -7.42 11.24 11.95
N GLY A 36 -6.70 11.85 11.00
CA GLY A 36 -5.62 11.19 10.26
C GLY A 36 -4.56 10.54 11.17
N SER A 37 -4.32 11.06 12.37
CA SER A 37 -3.41 10.46 13.35
C SER A 37 -3.91 9.13 13.93
N LEU A 38 -5.22 8.98 14.16
CA LEU A 38 -5.81 7.70 14.56
C LEU A 38 -5.73 6.69 13.41
N MET A 39 -5.91 7.15 12.17
CA MET A 39 -5.74 6.28 11.00
C MET A 39 -4.31 5.79 10.82
N GLN A 40 -3.31 6.60 11.16
CA GLN A 40 -1.90 6.21 11.09
C GLN A 40 -1.56 5.10 12.10
N MET A 41 -2.10 5.18 13.32
CA MET A 41 -1.95 4.10 14.31
C MET A 41 -2.64 2.79 13.90
N VAL A 42 -3.78 2.87 13.20
CA VAL A 42 -4.46 1.69 12.66
C VAL A 42 -3.65 1.09 11.50
N GLU A 43 -3.08 1.94 10.65
CA GLU A 43 -2.24 1.55 9.52
C GLU A 43 -1.00 0.77 10.01
N GLU A 44 -0.29 1.28 11.03
CA GLU A 44 0.84 0.59 11.66
C GLU A 44 0.48 -0.79 12.22
N LYS A 45 -0.71 -0.94 12.82
CA LYS A 45 -1.19 -2.23 13.33
C LYS A 45 -1.69 -3.17 12.24
N MET A 46 -2.14 -2.65 11.11
CA MET A 46 -2.67 -3.44 9.98
C MET A 46 -1.62 -3.81 8.93
N VAL A 47 -0.43 -3.19 8.94
CA VAL A 47 0.72 -3.58 8.09
C VAL A 47 1.08 -5.07 8.28
N ALA A 48 0.77 -5.67 9.43
CA ALA A 48 0.95 -7.09 9.69
C ALA A 48 0.03 -8.02 8.85
N ALA A 49 -1.05 -7.52 8.25
CA ALA A 49 -2.00 -8.29 7.45
C ALA A 49 -2.00 -7.81 5.99
N GLN A 50 -1.10 -8.35 5.18
CA GLN A 50 -0.74 -7.89 3.83
C GLN A 50 -1.93 -7.76 2.83
N SER A 51 -3.02 -8.53 3.00
CA SER A 51 -4.20 -8.49 2.12
C SER A 51 -5.28 -7.48 2.56
N MET A 52 -5.35 -7.16 3.85
CA MET A 52 -6.33 -6.22 4.40
C MET A 52 -5.95 -4.75 4.16
N THR A 53 -4.70 -4.47 3.82
CA THR A 53 -4.16 -3.11 3.64
C THR A 53 -4.69 -2.41 2.38
N VAL A 54 -4.76 -3.11 1.23
CA VAL A 54 -5.19 -2.52 -0.05
C VAL A 54 -6.66 -2.07 0.00
N ALA A 55 -7.56 -2.97 0.41
CA ALA A 55 -8.98 -2.67 0.50
C ALA A 55 -9.24 -1.55 1.51
N PHE A 56 -8.54 -1.55 2.65
CA PHE A 56 -8.60 -0.47 3.63
C PHE A 56 -8.12 0.87 3.06
N GLN A 57 -7.03 0.89 2.29
CA GLN A 57 -6.48 2.10 1.68
C GLN A 57 -7.42 2.68 0.61
N LEU A 58 -8.05 1.84 -0.21
CA LEU A 58 -9.10 2.25 -1.15
C LEU A 58 -10.32 2.81 -0.41
N LEU A 59 -10.80 2.14 0.64
CA LEU A 59 -11.91 2.61 1.45
C LEU A 59 -11.61 3.98 2.08
N LYS A 60 -10.41 4.16 2.65
CA LYS A 60 -9.92 5.43 3.21
C LYS A 60 -9.98 6.55 2.17
N MET A 61 -9.47 6.29 0.96
CA MET A 61 -9.49 7.28 -0.13
C MET A 61 -10.91 7.63 -0.58
N THR A 62 -11.80 6.64 -0.67
CA THR A 62 -13.22 6.84 -0.98
C THR A 62 -13.93 7.68 0.09
N VAL A 63 -13.70 7.40 1.38
CA VAL A 63 -14.27 8.19 2.48
C VAL A 63 -13.79 9.64 2.44
N VAL A 64 -12.51 9.88 2.17
CA VAL A 64 -11.96 11.24 2.00
C VAL A 64 -12.63 11.95 0.81
N MET A 65 -12.82 11.26 -0.32
CA MET A 65 -13.51 11.82 -1.49
C MET A 65 -14.94 12.24 -1.15
N LEU A 66 -15.69 11.39 -0.44
CA LEU A 66 -17.08 11.69 -0.03
C LEU A 66 -17.14 12.88 0.93
N ILE A 67 -16.20 12.98 1.87
CA ILE A 67 -16.10 14.12 2.79
C ILE A 67 -15.83 15.41 2.00
N ILE A 68 -14.87 15.42 1.09
CA ILE A 68 -14.56 16.60 0.28
C ILE A 68 -15.78 16.98 -0.58
N SER A 69 -16.40 16.01 -1.24
CA SER A 69 -17.60 16.23 -2.06
C SER A 69 -18.76 16.79 -1.25
N HIS A 70 -18.95 16.33 -0.01
CA HIS A 70 -19.94 16.90 0.92
C HIS A 70 -19.63 18.37 1.25
N ASN A 71 -18.37 18.71 1.53
CA ASN A 71 -18.00 20.10 1.81
C ASN A 71 -18.20 21.00 0.59
N VAL A 72 -17.85 20.54 -0.61
CA VAL A 72 -18.10 21.25 -1.87
C VAL A 72 -19.60 21.43 -2.10
N ALA A 73 -20.41 20.39 -1.86
CA ALA A 73 -21.87 20.45 -1.98
C ALA A 73 -22.48 21.47 -1.02
N CYS A 74 -22.06 21.45 0.25
CA CYS A 74 -22.50 22.43 1.23
C CYS A 74 -22.07 23.85 0.88
N ALA A 75 -20.85 24.03 0.35
CA ALA A 75 -20.38 25.34 -0.12
C ALA A 75 -21.18 25.82 -1.34
N TRP A 76 -21.46 24.93 -2.30
CA TRP A 76 -22.26 25.23 -3.49
C TRP A 76 -23.69 25.65 -3.16
N TYR A 77 -24.32 24.94 -2.22
CA TYR A 77 -25.61 25.34 -1.66
C TYR A 77 -25.54 26.67 -0.91
N ALA A 78 -24.49 26.88 -0.11
CA ALA A 78 -24.32 28.12 0.62
C ALA A 78 -24.22 29.33 -0.31
N VAL A 79 -23.51 29.20 -1.44
CA VAL A 79 -23.41 30.26 -2.45
C VAL A 79 -24.78 30.68 -2.95
N ALA A 80 -25.66 29.74 -3.31
CA ALA A 80 -27.02 30.07 -3.75
C ALA A 80 -27.84 30.83 -2.69
N ILE A 81 -27.58 30.59 -1.39
CA ILE A 81 -28.21 31.37 -0.30
C ILE A 81 -27.57 32.76 -0.18
N PHE A 82 -26.24 32.87 -0.33
CA PHE A 82 -25.55 34.15 -0.26
C PHE A 82 -25.93 35.08 -1.41
N VAL A 83 -26.22 34.53 -2.59
CA VAL A 83 -26.63 35.27 -3.79
C VAL A 83 -28.14 35.14 -4.08
N GLU A 84 -28.96 34.91 -3.06
CA GLU A 84 -30.41 34.72 -3.21
C GLU A 84 -31.11 35.94 -3.88
N ASP A 85 -30.51 37.12 -3.74
CA ASP A 85 -30.95 38.38 -4.34
C ASP A 85 -30.69 38.47 -5.86
N GLU A 86 -29.85 37.59 -6.42
CA GLU A 86 -29.67 37.48 -7.87
C GLU A 86 -30.95 36.97 -8.55
N PRO A 87 -31.27 37.45 -9.78
CA PRO A 87 -32.47 37.05 -10.51
C PRO A 87 -32.58 35.53 -10.68
N THR A 88 -31.45 34.89 -11.02
CA THR A 88 -31.35 33.44 -11.21
C THR A 88 -30.11 32.91 -10.50
N THR A 89 -30.31 31.86 -9.72
CA THR A 89 -29.26 31.04 -9.10
C THR A 89 -29.38 29.63 -9.64
N TRP A 90 -28.33 28.81 -9.50
CA TRP A 90 -28.40 27.40 -9.92
C TRP A 90 -29.58 26.66 -9.27
N LEU A 91 -29.98 27.05 -8.05
CA LEU A 91 -31.10 26.45 -7.33
C LEU A 91 -32.45 26.81 -7.98
N LYS A 92 -32.63 28.08 -8.35
CA LYS A 92 -33.84 28.58 -9.04
C LYS A 92 -33.94 28.02 -10.46
N ALA A 93 -32.84 27.96 -11.20
CA ALA A 93 -32.80 27.40 -12.56
C ALA A 93 -33.21 25.93 -12.61
N GLN A 94 -32.90 25.16 -11.56
CA GLN A 94 -33.31 23.76 -11.42
C GLN A 94 -34.72 23.58 -10.84
N GLY A 95 -35.43 24.67 -10.50
CA GLY A 95 -36.74 24.62 -9.83
C GLY A 95 -36.68 23.94 -8.46
N LEU A 96 -35.56 24.13 -7.74
CA LEU A 96 -35.28 23.48 -6.45
C LEU A 96 -35.42 24.42 -5.24
N ASP A 97 -35.75 25.68 -5.46
CA ASP A 97 -35.91 26.71 -4.44
C ASP A 97 -36.98 26.37 -3.40
N GLU A 98 -38.12 25.83 -3.84
CA GLU A 98 -39.21 25.34 -2.96
C GLU A 98 -39.14 23.84 -2.66
N ALA A 99 -38.13 23.14 -3.18
CA ALA A 99 -37.97 21.70 -2.98
C ALA A 99 -37.55 21.37 -1.54
N SER A 100 -37.71 20.09 -1.15
CA SER A 100 -37.25 19.62 0.15
C SER A 100 -35.72 19.75 0.28
N GLU A 101 -35.24 20.02 1.51
CA GLU A 101 -33.81 20.15 1.78
C GLU A 101 -32.98 18.93 1.32
N VAL A 102 -33.58 17.74 1.36
CA VAL A 102 -32.97 16.50 0.85
C VAL A 102 -32.73 16.57 -0.65
N ARG A 103 -33.71 17.06 -1.44
CA ARG A 103 -33.55 17.21 -2.89
C ARG A 103 -32.49 18.26 -3.22
N GLN A 104 -32.50 19.39 -2.52
CA GLN A 104 -31.47 20.44 -2.68
C GLN A 104 -30.07 19.89 -2.38
N TYR A 105 -29.92 19.14 -1.29
CA TYR A 105 -28.65 18.51 -0.92
C TYR A 105 -28.20 17.47 -1.95
N VAL A 106 -29.09 16.59 -2.41
CA VAL A 106 -28.75 15.56 -3.41
C VAL A 106 -28.29 16.22 -4.71
N ALA A 107 -28.95 17.29 -5.16
CA ALA A 107 -28.55 18.03 -6.35
C ALA A 107 -27.17 18.70 -6.17
N ALA A 108 -26.92 19.34 -5.02
CA ALA A 108 -25.62 19.94 -4.72
C ALA A 108 -24.49 18.90 -4.60
N PHE A 109 -24.78 17.74 -4.01
CA PHE A 109 -23.84 16.63 -3.88
C PHE A 109 -23.56 15.98 -5.23
N TYR A 110 -24.58 15.83 -6.06
CA TYR A 110 -24.43 15.39 -7.45
C TYR A 110 -23.52 16.33 -8.23
N PHE A 111 -23.75 17.65 -8.17
CA PHE A 111 -22.85 18.66 -8.78
C PHE A 111 -21.41 18.53 -8.27
N ALA A 112 -21.22 18.37 -6.95
CA ALA A 112 -19.89 18.22 -6.36
C ALA A 112 -19.17 16.95 -6.85
N ILE A 113 -19.89 15.83 -7.00
CA ILE A 113 -19.33 14.58 -7.52
C ILE A 113 -19.03 14.69 -9.01
N THR A 114 -19.96 15.16 -9.84
CA THR A 114 -19.78 15.23 -11.31
C THR A 114 -18.70 16.23 -11.71
N THR A 115 -18.63 17.37 -11.01
CA THR A 115 -17.54 18.36 -11.17
C THR A 115 -16.23 17.83 -10.61
N GLY A 116 -16.26 17.24 -9.41
CA GLY A 116 -15.08 16.70 -8.73
C GLY A 116 -14.41 15.54 -9.45
N THR A 117 -15.19 14.70 -10.12
CA THR A 117 -14.74 13.57 -10.94
C THR A 117 -14.50 13.96 -12.39
N THR A 118 -14.58 15.25 -12.73
CA THR A 118 -14.35 15.80 -14.08
C THR A 118 -15.28 15.24 -15.16
N VAL A 119 -16.44 14.69 -14.78
CA VAL A 119 -17.46 14.19 -15.72
C VAL A 119 -18.22 15.36 -16.35
N GLY A 120 -18.71 16.28 -15.51
CA GLY A 120 -19.29 17.56 -15.93
C GLY A 120 -20.39 17.47 -16.98
N TYR A 121 -21.53 16.83 -16.67
CA TYR A 121 -22.67 16.73 -17.60
C TYR A 121 -23.24 18.09 -18.04
N GLY A 122 -23.06 19.14 -17.24
CA GLY A 122 -23.50 20.51 -17.56
C GLY A 122 -24.98 20.79 -17.26
N ASP A 123 -25.70 19.81 -16.72
CA ASP A 123 -27.09 19.91 -16.29
C ASP A 123 -27.28 20.85 -15.09
N ILE A 124 -26.34 20.84 -14.14
CA ILE A 124 -26.22 21.86 -13.07
C ILE A 124 -24.96 22.68 -13.33
N HIS A 125 -25.13 23.99 -13.51
CA HIS A 125 -24.05 24.92 -13.82
C HIS A 125 -24.31 26.30 -13.18
N PRO A 126 -23.29 27.16 -13.05
CA PRO A 126 -23.46 28.51 -12.50
C PRO A 126 -24.31 29.41 -13.40
N GLU A 127 -25.25 30.14 -12.82
CA GLU A 127 -26.20 31.02 -13.52
C GLU A 127 -25.83 32.51 -13.38
N ASN A 128 -24.93 32.85 -12.44
CA ASN A 128 -24.46 34.22 -12.21
C ASN A 128 -22.95 34.29 -12.01
N THR A 129 -22.39 35.50 -12.08
CA THR A 129 -20.93 35.71 -12.02
C THR A 129 -20.29 35.23 -10.72
N ILE A 130 -20.98 35.34 -9.59
CA ILE A 130 -20.45 34.88 -8.29
C ILE A 130 -20.37 33.35 -8.27
N GLU A 131 -21.43 32.67 -8.69
CA GLU A 131 -21.44 31.22 -8.87
C GLU A 131 -20.37 30.74 -9.87
N GLN A 132 -20.13 31.48 -10.96
CA GLN A 132 -19.06 31.20 -11.92
C GLN A 132 -17.69 31.27 -11.28
N VAL A 133 -17.40 32.34 -10.54
CA VAL A 133 -16.12 32.52 -9.84
C VAL A 133 -15.88 31.38 -8.84
N VAL A 134 -16.89 31.01 -8.04
CA VAL A 134 -16.77 29.88 -7.10
C VAL A 134 -16.54 28.57 -7.85
N THR A 135 -17.28 28.33 -8.94
CA THR A 135 -17.11 27.13 -9.77
C THR A 135 -15.70 27.01 -10.34
N VAL A 136 -15.08 28.12 -10.77
CA VAL A 136 -13.67 28.13 -11.22
C VAL A 136 -12.73 27.66 -10.11
N PHE A 137 -12.90 28.16 -8.87
CA PHE A 137 -12.09 27.70 -7.74
C PHE A 137 -12.32 26.21 -7.42
N VAL A 138 -13.57 25.76 -7.44
CA VAL A 138 -13.91 24.34 -7.23
C VAL A 138 -13.23 23.48 -8.28
N LEU A 139 -13.32 23.84 -9.56
CA LEU A 139 -12.70 23.09 -10.66
C LEU A 139 -11.18 22.95 -10.49
N VAL A 140 -10.46 24.03 -10.15
CA VAL A 140 -9.01 23.98 -9.93
C VAL A 140 -8.66 23.03 -8.78
N LEU A 141 -9.39 23.10 -7.67
CA LEU A 141 -9.19 22.21 -6.52
C LEU A 141 -9.54 20.75 -6.84
N SER A 142 -10.60 20.52 -7.63
CA SER A 142 -11.02 19.20 -8.09
C SER A 142 -9.95 18.53 -8.94
N VAL A 143 -9.35 19.26 -9.89
CA VAL A 143 -8.25 18.74 -10.74
C VAL A 143 -7.03 18.36 -9.90
N ALA A 144 -6.65 19.19 -8.92
CA ALA A 144 -5.55 18.86 -8.01
C ALA A 144 -5.86 17.60 -7.17
N TYR A 145 -7.10 17.47 -6.67
CA TYR A 145 -7.52 16.33 -5.87
C TYR A 145 -7.54 15.02 -6.67
N ILE A 146 -8.13 15.01 -7.86
CA ILE A 146 -8.20 13.78 -8.68
C ILE A 146 -6.81 13.32 -9.12
N GLY A 147 -5.89 14.26 -9.43
CA GLY A 147 -4.49 13.95 -9.71
C GLY A 147 -3.81 13.25 -8.53
N GLN A 148 -4.00 13.76 -7.31
CA GLN A 148 -3.47 13.12 -6.10
C GLN A 148 -4.11 11.74 -5.84
N PHE A 149 -5.41 11.59 -6.09
CA PHE A 149 -6.11 10.33 -5.94
C PHE A 149 -5.52 9.26 -6.87
N LEU A 150 -5.39 9.57 -8.17
CA LEU A 150 -4.80 8.66 -9.15
C LEU A 150 -3.34 8.30 -8.83
N ALA A 151 -2.54 9.27 -8.39
CA ALA A 151 -1.15 9.03 -8.00
C ALA A 151 -1.05 8.05 -6.82
N ARG A 152 -1.93 8.18 -5.81
CA ARG A 152 -1.98 7.26 -4.67
C ARG A 152 -2.41 5.85 -5.07
N VAL A 153 -3.41 5.71 -5.95
CA VAL A 153 -3.81 4.40 -6.49
C VAL A 153 -2.66 3.76 -7.26
N SER A 154 -1.95 4.54 -8.09
CA SER A 154 -0.79 4.07 -8.83
C SER A 154 0.31 3.57 -7.91
N GLN A 155 0.65 4.33 -6.86
CA GLN A 155 1.65 3.93 -5.86
C GLN A 155 1.27 2.61 -5.16
N MET A 156 -0.01 2.42 -4.83
CA MET A 156 -0.51 1.20 -4.21
C MET A 156 -0.41 -0.01 -5.16
N ILE A 157 -0.70 0.17 -6.46
CA ILE A 157 -0.50 -0.88 -7.46
C ILE A 157 1.00 -1.21 -7.59
N SER A 158 1.86 -0.19 -7.58
CA SER A 158 3.31 -0.38 -7.64
C SER A 158 3.86 -1.11 -6.42
N SER A 159 3.35 -0.84 -5.21
CA SER A 159 3.79 -1.55 -4.01
C SER A 159 3.41 -3.02 -4.03
N LEU A 160 2.24 -3.38 -4.57
CA LEU A 160 1.83 -4.78 -4.74
C LEU A 160 2.74 -5.54 -5.70
N LYS A 161 3.25 -4.86 -6.73
CA LYS A 161 4.14 -5.45 -7.74
C LYS A 161 5.62 -5.21 -7.44
N GLN A 162 5.96 -4.71 -6.26
CA GLN A 162 7.34 -4.32 -5.95
C GLN A 162 8.30 -5.49 -6.06
N PHE A 163 7.90 -6.67 -5.56
CA PHE A 163 8.73 -7.87 -5.63
C PHE A 163 8.97 -8.35 -7.07
N GLU A 164 7.90 -8.44 -7.87
CA GLU A 164 8.00 -8.78 -9.30
C GLU A 164 8.86 -7.77 -10.06
N ALA A 165 8.70 -6.48 -9.75
CA ALA A 165 9.48 -5.40 -10.36
C ALA A 165 10.98 -5.52 -10.02
N GLN A 166 11.33 -5.88 -8.78
CA GLN A 166 12.70 -6.13 -8.36
C GLN A 166 13.31 -7.32 -9.09
N MET A 167 12.59 -8.44 -9.18
CA MET A 167 13.05 -9.62 -9.94
C MET A 167 13.27 -9.28 -11.42
N ALA A 168 12.30 -8.61 -12.04
CA ALA A 168 12.39 -8.18 -13.44
C ALA A 168 13.54 -7.20 -13.67
N GLN A 169 13.86 -6.35 -12.69
CA GLN A 169 15.02 -5.46 -12.74
C GLN A 169 16.33 -6.24 -12.66
N ALA A 170 16.48 -7.14 -11.68
CA ALA A 170 17.67 -7.98 -11.52
C ALA A 170 17.97 -8.81 -12.78
N LYS A 171 16.94 -9.42 -13.38
CA LYS A 171 17.08 -10.15 -14.66
C LYS A 171 17.53 -9.25 -15.81
N ARG A 172 17.00 -8.03 -15.89
CA ARG A 172 17.39 -7.05 -16.92
C ARG A 172 18.85 -6.65 -16.78
N ASP A 173 19.28 -6.34 -15.56
CA ASP A 173 20.66 -5.93 -15.28
C ASP A 173 21.66 -7.07 -15.54
N ALA A 174 21.33 -8.29 -15.12
CA ALA A 174 22.13 -9.47 -15.41
C ALA A 174 22.24 -9.74 -16.93
N LEU A 175 21.14 -9.63 -17.67
CA LEU A 175 21.15 -9.80 -19.12
C LEU A 175 22.00 -8.73 -19.82
N LEU A 176 21.90 -7.47 -19.39
CA LEU A 176 22.72 -6.38 -19.92
C LEU A 176 24.22 -6.61 -19.65
N PHE A 177 24.57 -7.04 -18.44
CA PHE A 177 25.94 -7.42 -18.08
C PHE A 177 26.48 -8.55 -18.96
N MET A 178 25.70 -9.63 -19.14
CA MET A 178 26.10 -10.78 -19.94
C MET A 178 26.20 -10.48 -21.44
N LYS A 179 25.28 -9.66 -21.97
CA LYS A 179 25.34 -9.20 -23.37
C LYS A 179 26.59 -8.37 -23.65
N LYS A 180 26.96 -7.45 -22.75
CA LYS A 180 28.17 -6.63 -22.89
C LYS A 180 29.45 -7.47 -22.92
N ARG A 181 29.44 -8.66 -22.31
CA ARG A 181 30.58 -9.58 -22.25
C ARG A 181 30.49 -10.75 -23.24
N ALA A 182 29.54 -10.72 -24.18
CA ALA A 182 29.32 -11.77 -25.16
C ALA A 182 29.20 -13.19 -24.56
N VAL A 183 28.58 -13.31 -23.38
CA VAL A 183 28.35 -14.61 -22.72
C VAL A 183 27.47 -15.50 -23.61
N PRO A 184 27.74 -16.81 -23.76
CA PRO A 184 26.91 -17.71 -24.57
C PRO A 184 25.44 -17.76 -24.11
N LYS A 185 24.50 -17.86 -25.06
CA LYS A 185 23.05 -17.84 -24.77
C LYS A 185 22.62 -18.94 -23.78
N GLU A 186 23.25 -20.10 -23.84
CA GLU A 186 22.98 -21.22 -22.93
C GLU A 186 23.26 -20.83 -21.47
N LEU A 187 24.40 -20.19 -21.21
CA LEU A 187 24.75 -19.72 -19.87
C LEU A 187 23.86 -18.55 -19.44
N GLN A 188 23.48 -17.66 -20.37
CA GLN A 188 22.53 -16.59 -20.07
C GLN A 188 21.19 -17.14 -19.57
N TYR A 189 20.65 -18.17 -20.24
CA TYR A 189 19.39 -18.80 -19.84
C TYR A 189 19.51 -19.44 -18.45
N LYS A 190 20.60 -20.17 -18.20
CA LYS A 190 20.87 -20.77 -16.88
C LYS A 190 20.92 -19.73 -15.76
N VAL A 191 21.64 -18.63 -15.97
CA VAL A 191 21.74 -17.52 -15.00
C VAL A 191 20.38 -16.87 -14.75
N LEU A 192 19.61 -16.57 -15.80
CA LEU A 192 18.29 -15.94 -15.65
C LEU A 192 17.29 -16.83 -14.91
N ARG A 193 17.31 -18.14 -15.17
CA ARG A 193 16.48 -19.13 -14.47
C ARG A 193 16.89 -19.29 -13.00
N TYR A 194 18.19 -19.26 -12.72
CA TYR A 194 18.69 -19.28 -11.34
C TYR A 194 18.26 -18.03 -10.57
N ILE A 195 18.28 -16.85 -11.18
CA ILE A 195 17.76 -15.62 -10.56
C ILE A 195 16.27 -15.76 -10.21
N GLU A 196 15.42 -16.27 -11.13
CA GLU A 196 14.00 -16.52 -10.82
C GLU A 196 13.85 -17.46 -9.62
N HIS A 197 14.59 -18.57 -9.63
CA HIS A 197 14.56 -19.54 -8.55
C HIS A 197 14.95 -18.91 -7.21
N VAL A 198 16.00 -18.08 -7.19
CA VAL A 198 16.45 -17.34 -5.99
C VAL A 198 15.34 -16.44 -5.46
N PHE A 199 14.68 -15.66 -6.31
CA PHE A 199 13.57 -14.79 -5.88
C PHE A 199 12.38 -15.63 -5.37
N GLU A 200 11.96 -16.68 -6.08
CA GLU A 200 10.84 -17.55 -5.64
C GLU A 200 11.10 -18.25 -4.29
N THR A 201 12.36 -18.53 -3.95
CA THR A 201 12.75 -19.23 -2.71
C THR A 201 13.25 -18.31 -1.60
N ASP A 202 13.59 -17.05 -1.89
CA ASP A 202 14.11 -16.07 -0.93
C ASP A 202 13.13 -15.79 0.20
N ALA A 203 11.84 -15.70 -0.10
CA ALA A 203 10.80 -15.37 0.86
C ALA A 203 10.58 -16.43 1.96
N VAL A 204 11.16 -17.62 1.84
CA VAL A 204 10.75 -18.80 2.62
C VAL A 204 11.87 -19.39 3.49
N THR A 205 13.15 -19.17 3.17
CA THR A 205 14.22 -20.09 3.65
C THR A 205 15.47 -19.46 4.26
N GLY A 206 15.66 -18.14 4.20
CA GLY A 206 16.89 -17.50 4.68
C GLY A 206 16.63 -16.40 5.71
N LEU A 207 17.54 -16.25 6.67
CA LEU A 207 17.69 -15.01 7.41
C LEU A 207 18.22 -13.96 6.42
N ASP A 208 17.36 -13.06 5.94
CA ASP A 208 17.79 -12.00 5.04
C ASP A 208 18.83 -11.12 5.75
N GLU A 209 20.07 -11.12 5.26
CA GLU A 209 21.17 -10.33 5.84
C GLU A 209 20.82 -8.86 5.98
N LYS A 210 20.02 -8.29 5.06
CA LYS A 210 19.57 -6.90 5.15
C LYS A 210 18.68 -6.69 6.36
N ILE A 211 17.78 -7.63 6.65
CA ILE A 211 16.91 -7.58 7.82
C ILE A 211 17.76 -7.77 9.07
N MET A 212 18.64 -8.78 9.09
CA MET A 212 19.49 -9.08 10.25
C MET A 212 20.35 -7.89 10.66
N ASN A 213 20.91 -7.15 9.69
CA ASN A 213 21.75 -5.97 9.97
C ASN A 213 21.00 -4.78 10.58
N LEU A 214 19.66 -4.76 10.53
CA LEU A 214 18.84 -3.71 11.15
C LEU A 214 18.49 -4.03 12.63
N LEU A 215 18.75 -5.26 13.08
CA LEU A 215 18.34 -5.74 14.40
C LEU A 215 19.46 -5.57 15.43
N SER A 216 19.07 -5.38 16.70
CA SER A 216 20.01 -5.50 17.82
C SER A 216 20.49 -6.94 17.97
N GLU A 217 21.65 -7.16 18.58
CA GLU A 217 22.22 -8.51 18.78
C GLU A 217 21.25 -9.46 19.47
N SER A 218 20.50 -8.98 20.48
CA SER A 218 19.47 -9.79 21.15
C SER A 218 18.34 -10.22 20.20
N LEU A 219 17.88 -9.33 19.31
CA LEU A 219 16.83 -9.64 18.35
C LEU A 219 17.34 -10.54 17.22
N LYS A 220 18.61 -10.37 16.78
CA LYS A 220 19.25 -11.30 15.84
C LYS A 220 19.25 -12.72 16.38
N ASN A 221 19.62 -12.90 17.66
CA ASN A 221 19.65 -14.21 18.32
C ASN A 221 18.27 -14.86 18.35
N GLN A 222 17.26 -14.10 18.80
CA GLN A 222 15.89 -14.60 18.87
C GLN A 222 15.33 -14.97 17.49
N LEU A 223 15.57 -14.14 16.47
CA LEU A 223 15.11 -14.41 15.11
C LEU A 223 15.85 -15.59 14.48
N ALA A 224 17.17 -15.68 14.66
CA ALA A 224 17.98 -16.78 14.15
C ALA A 224 17.55 -18.13 14.75
N LEU A 225 17.30 -18.16 16.06
CA LEU A 225 16.79 -19.33 16.75
C LEU A 225 15.37 -19.70 16.28
N ALA A 226 14.48 -18.72 16.10
CA ALA A 226 13.11 -18.96 15.66
C ALA A 226 13.02 -19.51 14.22
N VAL A 227 13.89 -19.04 13.33
CA VAL A 227 13.91 -19.44 11.91
C VAL A 227 14.71 -20.73 11.69
N THR A 228 15.91 -20.82 12.29
CA THR A 228 16.89 -21.88 11.98
C THR A 228 16.95 -22.93 13.09
N GLY A 229 16.69 -22.57 14.34
CA GLY A 229 16.80 -23.47 15.49
C GLY A 229 15.88 -24.68 15.40
N ASN A 230 14.64 -24.50 14.94
CA ASN A 230 13.70 -25.62 14.72
C ASN A 230 14.14 -26.58 13.62
N VAL A 231 14.90 -26.10 12.64
CA VAL A 231 15.47 -26.96 11.58
C VAL A 231 16.62 -27.76 12.14
N LEU A 232 17.54 -27.11 12.87
CA LEU A 232 18.69 -27.79 13.46
C LEU A 232 18.29 -28.84 14.50
N LYS A 233 17.29 -28.56 15.35
CA LYS A 233 16.78 -29.52 16.34
C LYS A 233 16.17 -30.79 15.76
N GLN A 234 15.86 -30.84 14.46
CA GLN A 234 15.40 -32.08 13.80
C GLN A 234 16.54 -33.09 13.61
N PHE A 235 17.79 -32.64 13.69
CA PHE A 235 18.95 -33.50 13.52
C PHE A 235 19.41 -34.04 14.88
N PRO A 236 19.72 -35.35 14.98
CA PRO A 236 20.14 -35.97 16.25
C PRO A 236 21.33 -35.30 16.93
N LEU A 237 22.21 -34.68 16.14
CA LEU A 237 23.37 -33.94 16.65
C LEU A 237 22.97 -32.74 17.54
N PHE A 238 21.78 -32.17 17.33
CA PHE A 238 21.33 -30.95 18.01
C PHE A 238 20.12 -31.14 18.93
N GLU A 239 19.72 -32.37 19.23
CA GLU A 239 18.51 -32.66 20.02
C GLU A 239 18.61 -32.13 21.46
N ASP A 240 19.77 -32.32 22.12
CA ASP A 240 19.99 -32.02 23.54
C ASP A 240 21.12 -30.99 23.80
N VAL A 241 21.31 -30.03 22.89
CA VAL A 241 22.34 -28.98 23.07
C VAL A 241 21.79 -27.74 23.75
N GLU A 242 22.67 -27.06 24.50
CA GLU A 242 22.36 -25.80 25.15
C GLU A 242 21.90 -24.74 24.14
N GLU A 243 20.86 -24.00 24.48
CA GLU A 243 20.26 -22.98 23.59
C GLU A 243 21.26 -21.89 23.19
N ALA A 244 22.22 -21.56 24.07
CA ALA A 244 23.30 -20.62 23.78
C ALA A 244 24.22 -21.14 22.65
N PHE A 245 24.57 -22.43 22.68
CA PHE A 245 25.36 -23.06 21.62
C PHE A 245 24.57 -23.15 20.32
N LEU A 246 23.30 -23.57 20.38
CA LEU A 246 22.43 -23.63 19.22
C LEU A 246 22.27 -22.25 18.56
N THR A 247 22.10 -21.20 19.37
CA THR A 247 22.02 -19.81 18.90
C THR A 247 23.30 -19.39 18.17
N ALA A 248 24.48 -19.72 18.72
CA ALA A 248 25.76 -19.42 18.08
C ALA A 248 25.91 -20.15 16.72
N ILE A 249 25.45 -21.41 16.63
CA ILE A 249 25.41 -22.14 15.36
C ILE A 249 24.43 -21.49 14.37
N CYS A 250 23.22 -21.12 14.81
CA CYS A 250 22.23 -20.44 13.97
C CYS A 250 22.75 -19.13 13.37
N GLN A 251 23.65 -18.41 14.06
CA GLN A 251 24.25 -17.17 13.54
C GLN A 251 25.27 -17.39 12.40
N VAL A 252 25.96 -18.54 12.39
CA VAL A 252 26.95 -18.85 11.36
C VAL A 252 26.37 -19.66 10.20
N CYS A 253 25.23 -20.31 10.39
CA CYS A 253 24.49 -20.98 9.35
C CYS A 253 24.12 -20.01 8.21
N ARG A 254 24.41 -20.42 6.98
CA ARG A 254 24.01 -19.69 5.77
C ARG A 254 23.14 -20.58 4.89
N THR A 255 22.04 -20.03 4.39
CA THR A 255 21.20 -20.74 3.42
C THR A 255 21.90 -20.73 2.06
N GLN A 256 22.31 -21.90 1.59
CA GLN A 256 22.81 -22.08 0.22
C GLN A 256 21.71 -22.67 -0.67
N ARG A 257 21.70 -22.29 -1.95
CA ARG A 257 20.71 -22.72 -2.94
C ARG A 257 21.39 -23.24 -4.19
N ALA A 258 20.95 -24.40 -4.66
CA ALA A 258 21.34 -24.98 -5.94
C ALA A 258 20.13 -25.18 -6.84
N GLY A 259 20.31 -24.88 -8.13
CA GLY A 259 19.36 -25.25 -9.17
C GLY A 259 19.55 -26.69 -9.65
N VAL A 260 18.60 -27.16 -10.45
CA VAL A 260 18.68 -28.49 -11.07
C VAL A 260 19.90 -28.58 -11.99
N GLY A 261 20.81 -29.49 -11.66
CA GLY A 261 22.05 -29.74 -12.40
C GLY A 261 23.28 -28.99 -11.86
N ASP A 262 23.14 -28.19 -10.81
CA ASP A 262 24.27 -27.55 -10.15
C ASP A 262 25.01 -28.56 -9.25
N THR A 263 26.34 -28.49 -9.25
CA THR A 263 27.19 -29.31 -8.35
C THR A 263 27.46 -28.52 -7.08
N MET A 264 26.96 -29.01 -5.94
CA MET A 264 27.18 -28.40 -4.62
C MET A 264 28.57 -28.72 -4.06
N VAL A 265 28.95 -30.00 -4.10
CA VAL A 265 30.23 -30.51 -3.64
C VAL A 265 30.80 -31.41 -4.73
N ALA A 266 32.06 -31.20 -5.09
CA ALA A 266 32.78 -32.01 -6.07
C ALA A 266 33.65 -33.06 -5.37
N GLU A 267 33.71 -34.29 -5.90
CA GLU A 267 34.44 -35.45 -5.33
C GLU A 267 35.93 -35.18 -5.08
N GLU A 268 36.53 -34.22 -5.80
CA GLU A 268 37.95 -33.89 -5.72
C GLU A 268 38.25 -32.59 -4.96
N GLN A 269 37.25 -31.96 -4.33
CA GLN A 269 37.42 -30.75 -3.54
C GLN A 269 37.37 -31.04 -2.04
N VAL A 270 38.30 -30.43 -1.30
CA VAL A 270 38.28 -30.49 0.16
C VAL A 270 37.00 -29.82 0.68
N ALA A 271 36.22 -30.56 1.46
CA ALA A 271 35.03 -30.02 2.10
C ALA A 271 35.44 -29.02 3.21
N HIS A 272 35.01 -27.77 3.08
CA HIS A 272 35.20 -26.72 4.10
C HIS A 272 33.92 -26.43 4.88
N GLU A 273 32.81 -27.03 4.47
CA GLU A 273 31.46 -26.71 4.93
C GLU A 273 30.66 -28.01 5.02
N MET A 274 29.75 -28.06 5.99
CA MET A 274 28.78 -29.13 6.15
C MET A 274 27.39 -28.59 5.80
N PHE A 275 26.58 -29.42 5.15
CA PHE A 275 25.29 -29.04 4.60
C PHE A 275 24.17 -29.88 5.18
N TRP A 276 23.00 -29.26 5.34
CA TRP A 276 21.76 -29.91 5.73
C TRP A 276 20.69 -29.65 4.68
N VAL A 277 19.98 -30.70 4.27
CA VAL A 277 18.91 -30.59 3.29
C VAL A 277 17.63 -30.16 4.00
N VAL A 278 17.31 -28.88 3.90
CA VAL A 278 16.09 -28.29 4.50
C VAL A 278 14.89 -28.41 3.55
N ARG A 279 15.12 -28.33 2.23
CA ARG A 279 14.08 -28.44 1.21
C ARG A 279 14.66 -28.93 -0.11
N GLY A 280 13.91 -29.78 -0.81
CA GLY A 280 14.29 -30.34 -2.10
C GLY A 280 14.98 -31.69 -1.99
N GLU A 281 15.62 -32.09 -3.08
CA GLU A 281 16.34 -33.36 -3.20
C GLU A 281 17.66 -33.12 -3.93
N ALA A 282 18.70 -33.87 -3.56
CA ALA A 282 19.98 -33.86 -4.23
C ALA A 282 20.41 -35.27 -4.62
N ALA A 283 21.08 -35.41 -5.76
CA ALA A 283 21.64 -36.69 -6.19
C ALA A 283 23.12 -36.78 -5.80
N VAL A 284 23.51 -37.90 -5.19
CA VAL A 284 24.92 -38.20 -4.94
C VAL A 284 25.48 -38.88 -6.18
N MET A 285 26.44 -38.25 -6.83
CA MET A 285 27.04 -38.73 -8.08
C MET A 285 28.48 -39.17 -7.83
N ARG A 286 28.86 -40.32 -8.39
CA ARG A 286 30.23 -40.82 -8.38
C ARG A 286 30.60 -41.33 -9.77
N LEU A 287 31.72 -40.87 -10.33
CA LEU A 287 32.15 -41.23 -11.70
C LEU A 287 31.03 -41.08 -12.75
N GLY A 288 30.21 -40.03 -12.64
CA GLY A 288 29.09 -39.75 -13.55
C GLY A 288 27.86 -40.65 -13.39
N ARG A 289 27.81 -41.51 -12.35
CA ARG A 289 26.64 -42.34 -12.03
C ARG A 289 26.03 -41.93 -10.70
N GLN A 290 24.70 -41.96 -10.62
CA GLN A 290 24.00 -41.74 -9.36
C GLN A 290 24.19 -42.94 -8.45
N VAL A 291 24.76 -42.71 -7.27
CA VAL A 291 25.03 -43.72 -6.23
C VAL A 291 24.12 -43.58 -5.02
N GLY A 292 23.44 -42.43 -4.89
CA GLY A 292 22.50 -42.17 -3.80
C GLY A 292 21.64 -40.94 -4.06
N GLY A 293 20.76 -40.64 -3.11
CA GLY A 293 19.95 -39.43 -3.09
C GLY A 293 19.82 -38.92 -1.66
N LEU A 294 19.83 -37.60 -1.52
CA LEU A 294 19.63 -36.89 -0.27
C LEU A 294 18.26 -36.20 -0.32
N ARG A 295 17.51 -36.29 0.76
CA ARG A 295 16.18 -35.71 0.94
C ARG A 295 16.16 -34.82 2.18
N VAL A 296 15.03 -34.17 2.39
CA VAL A 296 14.81 -33.32 3.57
C VAL A 296 15.11 -34.11 4.85
N GLY A 297 16.00 -33.57 5.69
CA GLY A 297 16.47 -34.21 6.93
C GLY A 297 17.80 -34.96 6.80
N ASP A 298 18.34 -35.09 5.59
CA ASP A 298 19.69 -35.62 5.38
C ASP A 298 20.75 -34.51 5.51
N TRP A 299 21.99 -34.90 5.81
CA TRP A 299 23.17 -34.01 5.84
C TRP A 299 24.34 -34.63 5.07
N PHE A 300 25.30 -33.81 4.66
CA PHE A 300 26.48 -34.24 3.91
C PHE A 300 27.63 -33.23 4.05
N GLY A 301 28.84 -33.64 3.63
CA GLY A 301 30.05 -32.80 3.70
C GLY A 301 30.82 -32.93 5.02
N GLU A 302 30.45 -33.90 5.85
CA GLU A 302 31.07 -34.22 7.14
C GLU A 302 32.33 -35.08 7.00
N LEU A 303 32.46 -35.81 5.89
CA LEU A 303 33.61 -36.66 5.56
C LEU A 303 34.40 -35.99 4.43
N SER A 304 35.59 -35.49 4.78
CA SER A 304 36.62 -35.00 3.85
C SER A 304 37.46 -36.14 3.28
#